data_AF-A0A821V202-F1
#
_entry.id   AF-A0A821V202-F1
#
_cell.length_a   1.000
_cell.length_b   1.000
_cell.length_c   1.000
_cell.angle_alpha   90.00
_cell.angle_beta   90.00
_cell.angle_gamma   90.00
#
_symmetry.space_group_name_H-M   'P 1'
#
loop_
_entity.id
_entity.type
_entity.pdbx_description
1 polymer ?
#
loop_
_entity_poly.entity_id
_entity_poly.type
_entity_poly.pdbx_seq_one_letter_code
_entity_poly.pdbx_strand_id
1 'polypeptide(L)'
;MPLMYSDDIIPTWSLLMSGDISPGITEDTKQTEEQFLLEPTQTKNGAKFVMVNTRLDYQHRSKELTALCLYDFASHFHKKLIDKSDRRLIKNANGSEGERLDTEGTKMNERYTFESAHPQASSHIVMKHTNPVVPVLVGPQIPRKEREETTERYSRALLTLFVPWRSVHDLCTLNQTWA
;
A
#
# COMPACT_ATOMS: atom_id res chain seq x y z
N MET A 1 -24.47 -21.92 26.91
CA MET A 1 -24.48 -21.73 25.44
C MET A 1 -23.07 -21.36 25.02
N PRO A 2 -22.38 -22.18 24.22
CA PRO A 2 -21.07 -21.82 23.68
C PRO A 2 -21.26 -21.07 22.36
N LEU A 3 -20.67 -19.87 22.27
CA LEU A 3 -20.56 -19.14 21.00
C LEU A 3 -19.46 -19.81 20.17
N MET A 4 -19.85 -20.28 19.00
CA MET A 4 -18.99 -20.94 18.03
C MET A 4 -17.91 -19.99 17.51
N TYR A 5 -16.69 -20.49 17.51
CA TYR A 5 -15.54 -20.01 16.76
C TYR A 5 -15.79 -20.36 15.29
N SER A 6 -15.77 -19.38 14.39
CA SER A 6 -15.61 -19.62 12.94
C SER A 6 -15.24 -18.32 12.24
N ASP A 7 -13.98 -18.20 11.88
CA ASP A 7 -13.52 -18.24 10.48
C ASP A 7 -12.22 -17.45 10.32
N ASP A 8 -11.19 -18.20 9.94
CA ASP A 8 -9.81 -17.79 9.75
C ASP A 8 -9.68 -16.75 8.63
N ILE A 9 -9.64 -15.48 9.00
CA ILE A 9 -9.21 -14.41 8.10
C ILE A 9 -7.69 -14.32 8.19
N ILE A 10 -7.00 -15.01 7.28
CA ILE A 10 -5.55 -14.90 7.12
C ILE A 10 -5.25 -13.57 6.40
N PRO A 11 -4.47 -12.65 7.00
CA PRO A 11 -4.11 -11.37 6.37
C PRO A 11 -3.09 -11.53 5.23
N THR A 12 -3.13 -10.64 4.24
CA THR A 12 -2.33 -10.66 2.99
C THR A 12 -0.82 -10.78 3.14
N TRP A 13 -0.25 -10.32 4.26
CA TRP A 13 1.18 -10.47 4.50
C TRP A 13 1.55 -11.86 5.02
N SER A 14 0.59 -12.65 5.50
CA SER A 14 0.81 -14.05 5.88
C SER A 14 1.34 -14.86 4.69
N LEU A 15 0.95 -14.52 3.46
CA LEU A 15 1.47 -15.16 2.26
C LEU A 15 2.95 -14.81 1.99
N LEU A 16 3.39 -13.61 2.39
CA LEU A 16 4.81 -13.24 2.39
C LEU A 16 5.60 -14.04 3.44
N MET A 17 4.92 -14.58 4.47
CA MET A 17 5.57 -15.21 5.62
C MET A 17 5.58 -16.74 5.61
N SER A 18 4.79 -17.38 4.74
CA SER A 18 4.60 -18.84 4.68
C SER A 18 5.30 -19.53 3.50
N GLY A 19 6.33 -18.92 2.92
CA GLY A 19 7.14 -19.57 1.89
C GLY A 19 8.11 -20.61 2.48
N ASP A 20 7.65 -21.84 2.71
CA ASP A 20 8.53 -23.00 2.81
C ASP A 20 9.04 -23.32 1.39
N ILE A 21 10.31 -23.01 1.13
CA ILE A 21 11.00 -23.44 -0.08
C ILE A 21 11.53 -24.85 0.18
N SER A 22 10.74 -25.86 -0.18
CA SER A 22 11.27 -27.20 -0.42
C SER A 22 11.85 -27.25 -1.84
N PRO A 23 13.04 -27.84 -2.07
CA PRO A 23 13.68 -27.81 -3.37
C PRO A 23 13.01 -28.83 -4.30
N GLY A 24 12.08 -28.36 -5.13
CA GLY A 24 11.42 -29.17 -6.13
C GLY A 24 10.90 -28.28 -7.25
N ILE A 25 11.57 -28.35 -8.39
CA ILE A 25 11.20 -27.66 -9.63
C ILE A 25 9.83 -28.18 -10.08
N THR A 26 8.83 -27.31 -10.04
CA THR A 26 7.72 -27.29 -11.00
C THR A 26 7.20 -25.85 -11.07
N GLU A 27 7.32 -25.24 -12.25
CA GLU A 27 6.60 -24.03 -12.63
C GLU A 27 5.10 -24.30 -12.53
N ASP A 28 4.53 -23.99 -11.37
CA ASP A 28 3.09 -23.90 -11.22
C ASP A 28 2.78 -22.42 -11.06
N THR A 29 2.28 -21.83 -12.14
CA THR A 29 1.79 -20.45 -12.23
C THR A 29 0.58 -20.31 -11.31
N LYS A 30 0.80 -20.31 -10.00
CA LYS A 30 -0.23 -19.97 -9.02
C LYS A 30 -0.56 -18.51 -9.23
N GLN A 31 -1.63 -18.29 -9.97
CA GLN A 31 -2.36 -17.04 -10.06
C GLN A 31 -2.56 -16.56 -8.63
N THR A 32 -1.71 -15.63 -8.19
CA THR A 32 -1.73 -15.13 -6.82
C THR A 32 -2.97 -14.26 -6.73
N GLU A 33 -4.06 -14.82 -6.20
CA GLU A 33 -5.31 -14.10 -6.02
C GLU A 33 -5.04 -12.86 -5.15
N GLU A 34 -5.15 -11.68 -5.75
CA GLU A 34 -4.95 -10.43 -5.04
C GLU A 34 -6.14 -10.21 -4.10
N GLN A 35 -5.89 -10.28 -2.79
CA GLN A 35 -6.92 -10.07 -1.79
C GLN A 35 -7.10 -8.56 -1.54
N PHE A 36 -8.33 -8.08 -1.76
CA PHE A 36 -8.74 -6.71 -1.48
C PHE A 36 -9.57 -6.68 -0.20
N LEU A 37 -9.37 -5.65 0.64
CA LEU A 37 -10.25 -5.38 1.77
C LEU A 37 -11.39 -4.47 1.31
N LEU A 38 -12.62 -4.71 1.78
CA LEU A 38 -13.74 -3.79 1.59
C LEU A 38 -13.85 -2.87 2.80
N GLU A 39 -13.57 -1.58 2.61
CA GLU A 39 -13.76 -0.57 3.65
C GLU A 39 -15.07 0.20 3.43
N PRO A 40 -15.90 0.35 4.48
CA PRO A 40 -17.10 1.18 4.40
C PRO A 40 -16.70 2.67 4.38
N THR A 41 -17.06 3.37 3.30
CA THR A 41 -17.04 4.83 3.26
C THR A 41 -18.45 5.36 3.55
N GLN A 42 -18.54 6.24 4.55
CA GLN A 42 -19.80 6.94 4.83
C GLN A 42 -20.03 7.99 3.75
N THR A 43 -21.16 7.91 3.06
CA THR A 43 -21.64 8.97 2.18
C THR A 43 -23.02 9.42 2.63
N LYS A 44 -23.41 10.64 2.26
CA LYS A 44 -24.74 11.19 2.56
C LYS A 44 -25.91 10.32 2.06
N ASN A 45 -25.65 9.39 1.12
CA ASN A 45 -26.65 8.54 0.47
C ASN A 45 -26.50 7.03 0.80
N GLY A 46 -25.79 6.67 1.88
CA GLY A 46 -25.64 5.29 2.34
C GLY A 46 -24.18 4.82 2.45
N ALA A 47 -24.01 3.58 2.92
CA ALA A 47 -22.71 2.93 3.01
C ALA A 47 -22.26 2.53 1.60
N LYS A 48 -21.16 3.13 1.13
CA LYS A 48 -20.47 2.72 -0.09
C LYS A 48 -19.23 1.94 0.33
N PHE A 49 -18.90 0.87 -0.38
CA PHE A 49 -17.67 0.12 -0.10
C PHE A 49 -16.57 0.54 -1.08
N VAL A 50 -15.34 0.63 -0.58
CA VAL A 50 -14.14 0.88 -1.37
C VAL A 50 -13.22 -0.33 -1.23
N MET A 51 -12.72 -0.82 -2.37
CA MET A 51 -11.67 -1.84 -2.37
C MET A 51 -10.34 -1.18 -2.01
N VAL A 52 -9.70 -1.69 -0.97
CA VAL A 52 -8.43 -1.19 -0.42
C VAL A 52 -7.40 -2.30 -0.47
N ASN A 53 -6.27 -1.99 -1.09
CA ASN A 53 -5.08 -2.84 -1.08
C ASN A 53 -3.87 -1.91 -0.98
N THR A 54 -3.46 -1.63 0.26
CA THR A 54 -2.36 -0.71 0.56
C THR A 54 -1.05 -1.12 -0.11
N ARG A 55 -0.82 -2.43 -0.29
CA ARG A 55 0.36 -2.93 -1.01
C ARG A 55 0.32 -2.48 -2.47
N LEU A 56 -0.79 -2.69 -3.18
CA LEU A 56 -0.92 -2.25 -4.58
C LEU A 56 -0.84 -0.73 -4.71
N ASP A 57 -1.52 -0.01 -3.81
CA ASP A 57 -1.50 1.45 -3.77
C ASP A 57 -0.05 1.97 -3.58
N TYR A 58 0.74 1.31 -2.74
CA TYR A 58 2.15 1.63 -2.50
C TYR A 58 3.07 1.23 -3.67
N GLN A 59 2.90 0.04 -4.24
CA GLN A 59 3.75 -0.46 -5.33
C GLN A 59 3.61 0.40 -6.60
N HIS A 60 2.39 0.85 -6.89
CA HIS A 60 2.09 1.70 -8.05
C HIS A 60 1.97 3.19 -7.69
N ARG A 61 2.61 3.61 -6.60
CA ARG A 61 2.72 5.03 -6.22
C ARG A 61 3.45 5.83 -7.28
N SER A 62 3.15 7.12 -7.35
CA SER A 62 3.82 8.05 -8.28
C SER A 62 5.35 8.09 -8.09
N LYS A 63 6.07 8.51 -9.13
CA LYS A 63 7.54 8.56 -9.15
C LYS A 63 8.10 9.50 -8.08
N GLU A 64 7.38 10.57 -7.76
CA GLU A 64 7.70 11.55 -6.73
C GLU A 64 7.70 10.94 -5.32
N LEU A 65 7.00 9.80 -5.13
CA LEU A 65 6.89 9.11 -3.85
C LEU A 65 7.84 7.91 -3.73
N THR A 66 8.75 7.72 -4.68
CA THR A 66 9.64 6.53 -4.74
C THR A 66 10.50 6.38 -3.48
N ALA A 67 10.98 7.50 -2.91
CA ALA A 67 11.87 7.50 -1.76
C ALA A 67 11.20 7.10 -0.43
N LEU A 68 9.86 6.99 -0.40
CA LEU A 68 9.13 6.63 0.83
C LEU A 68 9.11 5.11 1.04
N CYS A 69 9.32 4.70 2.29
CA CYS A 69 9.01 3.34 2.73
C CYS A 69 7.50 3.13 2.87
N LEU A 70 7.07 1.88 3.02
CA LEU A 70 5.64 1.54 3.16
C LEU A 70 5.02 2.22 4.39
N TYR A 71 5.74 2.24 5.52
CA TYR A 71 5.27 2.86 6.76
C TYR A 71 5.02 4.36 6.56
N ASP A 72 5.99 5.09 6.00
CA ASP A 72 5.85 6.52 5.75
C ASP A 72 4.74 6.84 4.76
N PHE A 73 4.60 6.02 3.72
CA PHE A 73 3.50 6.17 2.77
C PHE A 73 2.14 6.06 3.47
N ALA A 74 1.93 5.01 4.27
CA ALA A 74 0.70 4.82 5.02
C ALA A 74 0.46 5.89 6.10
N SER A 75 1.53 6.47 6.64
CA SER A 75 1.46 7.55 7.64
C SER A 75 1.08 8.89 7.04
N HIS A 76 1.62 9.22 5.86
CA HIS A 76 1.50 10.55 5.27
C HIS A 76 0.41 10.64 4.21
N PHE A 77 -0.05 9.53 3.65
CA PHE A 77 -0.94 9.53 2.50
C PHE A 77 -2.14 8.61 2.64
N HIS A 78 -3.25 9.01 2.02
CA HIS A 78 -4.43 8.20 1.87
C HIS A 78 -4.95 8.22 0.44
N LYS A 79 -5.67 7.17 0.07
CA LYS A 79 -6.35 7.06 -1.22
C LYS A 79 -7.69 7.80 -1.17
N LYS A 80 -8.01 8.54 -2.24
CA LYS A 80 -9.27 9.27 -2.40
C LYS A 80 -9.81 9.10 -3.81
N LEU A 81 -11.13 9.04 -3.95
CA LEU A 81 -11.80 9.16 -5.25
C LEU A 81 -11.53 10.53 -5.89
N ILE A 82 -11.29 10.53 -7.19
CA ILE A 82 -11.11 11.74 -7.98
C ILE A 82 -12.42 12.54 -8.02
N ASP A 83 -12.37 13.78 -7.53
CA ASP A 83 -13.49 14.73 -7.64
C ASP A 83 -13.39 15.66 -8.87
N LYS A 84 -14.36 16.58 -9.02
CA LYS A 84 -14.38 17.53 -10.15
C LYS A 84 -13.19 18.49 -10.14
N SER A 85 -12.71 18.88 -8.96
CA SER A 85 -11.55 19.78 -8.80
C SER A 85 -10.26 19.05 -9.13
N ASP A 86 -10.12 17.80 -8.67
CA ASP A 86 -8.98 16.93 -8.96
C ASP A 86 -8.86 16.69 -10.48
N ARG A 87 -9.98 16.47 -11.19
CA ARG A 87 -9.98 16.32 -12.66
C ARG A 87 -9.45 17.55 -13.39
N ARG A 88 -9.76 18.75 -12.90
CA ARG A 88 -9.25 20.00 -13.49
C ARG A 88 -7.74 20.10 -13.32
N LEU A 89 -7.25 19.78 -12.12
CA LEU A 89 -5.81 19.80 -11.82
C LEU A 89 -5.03 18.79 -12.68
N ILE A 90 -5.52 17.56 -12.78
CA ILE A 90 -4.89 16.50 -13.59
C ILE A 90 -4.86 16.90 -15.07
N LYS A 91 -5.95 17.50 -15.59
CA LYS A 91 -6.00 17.97 -16.98
C LYS A 91 -4.99 19.10 -17.23
N ASN A 92 -4.85 20.02 -16.28
CA ASN A 92 -3.92 21.14 -16.39
C ASN A 92 -2.45 20.69 -16.24
N ALA A 93 -2.16 19.70 -15.40
CA ALA A 93 -0.82 19.14 -15.27
C ALA A 93 -0.31 18.50 -16.58
N ASN A 94 -1.22 17.95 -17.40
CA ASN A 94 -0.90 17.36 -18.70
C ASN A 94 -0.87 18.38 -19.87
N GLY A 95 -1.26 19.63 -19.63
CA GLY A 95 -1.33 20.67 -20.65
C GLY A 95 -0.71 21.96 -20.17
N SER A 96 0.58 22.17 -20.49
CA SER A 96 1.32 23.44 -20.52
C SER A 96 1.10 24.44 -19.36
N GLU A 97 2.14 24.61 -18.53
CA GLU A 97 2.58 25.86 -17.86
C GLU A 97 1.45 26.89 -17.60
N GLY A 98 0.69 26.68 -16.52
CA GLY A 98 -0.33 27.61 -16.06
C GLY A 98 0.12 28.36 -14.81
N GLU A 99 0.19 29.70 -14.91
CA GLU A 99 0.52 30.64 -13.85
C GLU A 99 -0.15 30.31 -12.51
N ARG A 100 0.64 30.31 -11.43
CA ARG A 100 0.14 30.26 -10.05
C ARG A 100 -0.65 31.54 -9.78
N LEU A 101 -1.96 31.48 -9.91
CA LEU A 101 -2.84 32.49 -9.34
C LEU A 101 -2.71 32.39 -7.81
N ASP A 102 -2.02 33.34 -7.20
CA ASP A 102 -1.94 33.53 -5.75
C ASP A 102 -3.35 33.81 -5.21
N THR A 103 -4.08 32.73 -4.97
CA THR A 103 -5.41 32.80 -4.37
C THR A 103 -5.20 32.75 -2.87
N GLU A 104 -5.59 33.82 -2.16
CA GLU A 104 -5.59 33.86 -0.70
C GLU A 104 -6.47 32.71 -0.17
N GLY A 105 -5.84 31.73 0.49
CA GLY A 105 -6.49 30.55 1.03
C GLY A 105 -5.50 29.54 1.60
N THR A 106 -6.01 28.55 2.36
CA THR A 106 -5.19 27.46 2.88
C THR A 106 -4.56 26.68 1.73
N LYS A 107 -3.24 26.48 1.78
CA LYS A 107 -2.52 25.69 0.77
C LYS A 107 -3.18 24.32 0.64
N MET A 108 -3.51 23.97 -0.60
CA MET A 108 -4.12 22.70 -0.92
C MET A 108 -3.13 21.56 -0.62
N ASN A 109 -3.60 20.45 -0.04
CA ASN A 109 -2.74 19.28 0.22
C ASN A 109 -2.11 18.75 -1.08
N GLU A 110 -0.88 18.21 -0.97
CA GLU A 110 -0.20 17.55 -2.08
C GLU A 110 -1.02 16.35 -2.58
N ARG A 111 -1.07 16.17 -3.91
CA ARG A 111 -1.82 15.10 -4.59
C ARG A 111 -0.96 14.47 -5.65
N TYR A 112 -1.08 13.16 -5.80
CA TYR A 112 -0.33 12.35 -6.75
C TYR A 112 -1.26 11.34 -7.42
N THR A 113 -1.02 11.07 -8.70
CA THR A 113 -1.70 10.02 -9.45
C THR A 113 -0.99 8.69 -9.27
N PHE A 114 -1.72 7.57 -9.41
CA PHE A 114 -1.07 6.26 -9.51
C PHE A 114 -0.42 6.07 -10.88
N GLU A 115 0.51 5.12 -10.96
CA GLU A 115 1.00 4.63 -12.24
C GLU A 115 -0.12 3.94 -13.04
N SER A 116 -0.01 3.96 -14.38
CA SER A 116 -1.04 3.42 -15.28
C SER A 116 -1.32 1.92 -15.08
N ALA A 117 -0.36 1.18 -14.51
CA ALA A 117 -0.52 -0.23 -14.17
C ALA A 117 -1.45 -0.46 -12.96
N HIS A 118 -1.74 0.57 -12.16
CA HIS A 118 -2.63 0.43 -11.02
C HIS A 118 -4.08 0.22 -11.48
N PRO A 119 -4.81 -0.79 -10.96
CA PRO A 119 -6.20 -1.06 -11.37
C PRO A 119 -7.15 0.13 -11.19
N GLN A 120 -6.85 1.01 -10.25
CA GLN A 120 -7.68 2.19 -9.92
C GLN A 120 -7.06 3.52 -10.38
N ALA A 121 -6.05 3.51 -11.25
CA ALA A 121 -5.34 4.72 -11.69
C ALA A 121 -6.25 5.82 -12.27
N SER A 122 -7.32 5.43 -12.96
CA SER A 122 -8.25 6.37 -13.61
C SER A 122 -9.32 6.95 -12.67
N SER A 123 -9.50 6.37 -11.48
CA SER A 123 -10.61 6.68 -10.58
C SER A 123 -10.17 7.25 -9.23
N HIS A 124 -8.93 6.98 -8.80
CA HIS A 124 -8.41 7.37 -7.50
C HIS A 124 -7.07 8.12 -7.61
N ILE A 125 -6.80 8.91 -6.58
CA ILE A 125 -5.52 9.59 -6.35
C ILE A 125 -5.03 9.35 -4.93
N VAL A 126 -3.74 9.61 -4.74
CA VAL A 126 -3.09 9.65 -3.43
C VAL A 126 -3.03 11.10 -2.96
N MET A 127 -3.51 11.36 -1.74
CA MET A 127 -3.51 12.69 -1.15
C MET A 127 -2.74 12.66 0.17
N LYS A 128 -1.90 13.67 0.38
CA LYS A 128 -1.19 13.85 1.65
C LYS A 128 -2.17 14.25 2.75
N HIS A 129 -2.03 13.65 3.92
CA HIS A 129 -2.73 14.08 5.11
C HIS A 129 -2.28 15.47 5.53
N THR A 130 -3.19 16.24 6.12
CA THR A 130 -2.85 17.53 6.73
C THR A 130 -1.93 17.33 7.95
N ASN A 131 -2.18 16.26 8.73
CA ASN A 131 -1.33 15.83 9.83
C ASN A 131 -0.98 14.34 9.63
N PRO A 132 0.28 13.92 9.75
CA PRO A 132 0.66 12.51 9.67
C PRO A 132 -0.09 11.66 10.70
N VAL A 133 -0.46 10.45 10.30
CA VAL A 133 -1.10 9.46 11.18
C VAL A 133 -0.12 8.37 11.55
N VAL A 134 -0.31 7.69 12.69
CA VAL A 134 0.50 6.52 13.07
C VAL A 134 -0.18 5.27 12.55
N PRO A 135 0.39 4.56 11.55
CA PRO A 135 -0.19 3.32 11.03
C PRO A 135 -0.22 2.25 12.12
N VAL A 136 -1.38 1.61 12.29
CA VAL A 136 -1.54 0.44 13.16
C VAL A 136 -1.31 -0.81 12.31
N LEU A 137 -0.33 -1.62 12.69
CA LEU A 137 -0.07 -2.90 12.02
C LEU A 137 -1.07 -3.95 12.50
N VAL A 138 -1.96 -4.36 11.61
CA VAL A 138 -2.96 -5.40 11.90
C VAL A 138 -2.52 -6.73 11.27
N GLY A 139 -2.43 -7.76 12.11
CA GLY A 139 -2.10 -9.13 11.71
C GLY A 139 -1.21 -9.85 12.73
N PRO A 140 -0.64 -11.01 12.36
CA PRO A 140 0.33 -11.70 13.21
C PRO A 140 1.47 -10.80 13.73
N GLN A 141 2.03 -11.16 14.88
CA GLN A 141 3.02 -10.30 15.51
C GLN A 141 4.34 -10.30 14.72
N ILE A 142 5.03 -9.15 14.63
CA ILE A 142 6.40 -9.10 14.14
C ILE A 142 7.26 -10.04 15.01
N PRO A 143 7.98 -11.01 14.43
CA PRO A 143 8.78 -11.96 15.18
C PRO A 143 9.84 -11.27 16.06
N ARG A 144 10.31 -11.95 17.11
CA ARG A 144 11.43 -11.43 17.92
C ARG A 144 12.75 -11.67 17.17
N LYS A 145 13.70 -10.73 17.27
CA LYS A 145 15.02 -10.83 16.61
C LYS A 145 15.93 -11.91 17.22
N GLU A 146 15.75 -12.24 18.49
CA GLU A 146 16.78 -12.93 19.30
C GLU A 146 17.08 -14.38 18.91
N ARG A 147 16.25 -15.04 18.09
CA ARG A 147 16.47 -16.43 17.68
C ARG A 147 16.87 -16.50 16.21
N GLU A 148 17.80 -17.38 15.89
CA GLU A 148 18.27 -17.60 14.51
C GLU A 148 17.10 -17.99 13.59
N GLU A 149 16.23 -18.90 14.04
CA GLU A 149 15.02 -19.33 13.33
C GLU A 149 14.05 -18.18 13.00
N THR A 150 13.99 -17.14 13.83
CA THR A 150 13.08 -16.00 13.64
C THR A 150 13.74 -14.77 13.03
N THR A 151 15.07 -14.79 12.86
CA THR A 151 15.86 -13.66 12.35
C THR A 151 15.45 -13.30 10.93
N GLU A 152 15.33 -14.30 10.05
CA GLU A 152 14.96 -14.09 8.65
C GLU A 152 13.57 -13.43 8.53
N ARG A 153 12.58 -13.96 9.28
CA ARG A 153 11.21 -13.42 9.28
C ARG A 153 11.16 -12.01 9.87
N TYR A 154 11.96 -11.73 10.90
CA TYR A 154 12.08 -10.39 11.49
C TYR A 154 12.65 -9.38 10.50
N SER A 155 13.77 -9.70 9.87
CA SER A 155 14.42 -8.83 8.89
C SER A 155 13.49 -8.57 7.69
N ARG A 156 12.84 -9.61 7.16
CA ARG A 156 11.85 -9.45 6.08
C ARG A 156 10.72 -8.49 6.48
N ALA A 157 10.20 -8.59 7.71
CA ALA A 157 9.16 -7.68 8.19
C ALA A 157 9.65 -6.23 8.26
N LEU A 158 10.84 -6.00 8.82
CA LEU A 158 11.41 -4.65 8.93
C LEU A 158 11.75 -4.04 7.57
N LEU A 159 12.38 -4.80 6.68
CA LEU A 159 12.73 -4.33 5.33
C LEU A 159 11.47 -3.96 4.55
N THR A 160 10.42 -4.79 4.63
CA THR A 160 9.13 -4.50 3.99
C THR A 160 8.49 -3.20 4.50
N LEU A 161 8.65 -2.86 5.78
CA LEU A 161 8.02 -1.67 6.37
C LEU A 161 8.83 -0.40 6.17
N PHE A 162 10.16 -0.49 6.32
CA PHE A 162 11.03 0.67 6.53
C PHE A 162 12.06 0.91 5.42
N VAL A 163 12.18 0.02 4.44
CA VAL A 163 12.97 0.26 3.25
C VAL A 163 12.04 0.66 2.09
N PRO A 164 12.41 1.62 1.23
CA PRO A 164 11.66 1.90 0.02
C PRO A 164 11.76 0.74 -0.98
N TRP A 165 10.62 0.24 -1.46
CA TRP A 165 10.57 -0.82 -2.48
C TRP A 165 9.36 -0.66 -3.41
N ARG A 166 9.40 -1.33 -4.56
CA ARG A 166 8.27 -1.54 -5.48
C ARG A 166 8.11 -3.02 -5.80
N SER A 167 9.20 -3.77 -5.80
CA SER A 167 9.25 -5.22 -5.96
C SER A 167 10.01 -5.88 -4.82
N VAL A 168 9.83 -7.19 -4.66
CA VAL A 168 10.57 -7.99 -3.67
C VAL A 168 12.08 -7.95 -3.95
N HIS A 169 12.47 -7.81 -5.22
CA HIS A 169 13.88 -7.73 -5.64
C HIS A 169 14.60 -6.47 -5.13
N ASP A 170 13.87 -5.42 -4.77
CA ASP A 170 14.45 -4.22 -4.16
C ASP A 170 14.89 -4.47 -2.71
N LEU A 171 14.33 -5.49 -2.06
CA LEU A 171 14.61 -5.84 -0.67
C LEU A 171 15.61 -6.98 -0.53
N CYS A 172 15.50 -7.99 -1.40
CA CYS A 172 16.36 -9.16 -1.38
C CYS A 172 16.57 -9.68 -2.80
N THR A 173 17.83 -9.75 -3.23
CA THR A 173 18.17 -10.39 -4.51
C THR A 173 18.14 -11.92 -4.37
N LEU A 174 18.04 -12.65 -5.48
CA LEU A 174 17.91 -14.12 -5.50
C LEU A 174 19.04 -14.87 -4.77
N ASN A 175 20.21 -14.24 -4.63
CA ASN A 175 21.39 -14.84 -4.02
C ASN A 175 21.62 -14.36 -2.57
N GLN A 176 20.73 -13.55 -2.04
CA GLN A 176 20.80 -13.03 -0.67
C GLN A 176 19.77 -13.74 0.19
N THR A 177 20.14 -13.97 1.44
CA THR A 177 19.20 -14.31 2.50
C THR A 177 18.74 -13.03 3.17
N TRP A 178 17.62 -13.06 3.88
CA TRP A 178 17.15 -11.91 4.65
C TRP A 178 17.93 -11.71 5.97
N ALA A 179 19.02 -12.46 6.18
CA ALA A 179 19.83 -12.43 7.41
C ALA A 179 20.94 -11.38 7.32
#